data_AF-A0A820ZR67-F1
#
_entry.id   AF-A0A820ZR67-F1
#
_cell.length_a   1.000
_cell.length_b   1.000
_cell.length_c   1.000
_cell.angle_alpha   90.00
_cell.angle_beta   90.00
_cell.angle_gamma   90.00
#
_symmetry.space_group_name_H-M   'P 1'
#
loop_
_entity.id
_entity.type
_entity.pdbx_description
1 polymer ?
#
loop_
_entity_poly.entity_id
_entity_poly.type
_entity_poly.pdbx_seq_one_letter_code
_entity_poly.pdbx_strand_id
1 'polypeptide(L)'
;MAHSLNNYRSQGVSFHNYYSNGEREIIHASAKRNQKSYTWCLEPYYDIAYVLNAHDWHYVALVSDRILLIIFTGISLSRTIVI
;
A
#
# COMPACT_ATOMS: atom_id res chain seq x y z
N MET A 1 -2.87 11.62 -9.53
CA MET A 1 -2.42 10.99 -8.27
C MET A 1 -2.62 11.87 -7.02
N ALA A 2 -2.51 13.21 -7.10
CA ALA A 2 -2.74 14.09 -5.93
C ALA A 2 -4.20 14.16 -5.41
N HIS A 3 -5.19 13.80 -6.23
CA HIS A 3 -6.61 13.94 -5.87
C HIS A 3 -7.13 12.91 -4.84
N SER A 4 -6.45 11.77 -4.66
CA SER A 4 -6.90 10.70 -3.75
C SER A 4 -6.50 10.95 -2.29
N LEU A 5 -5.39 11.66 -2.06
CA LEU A 5 -4.79 11.79 -0.72
C LEU A 5 -5.42 12.88 0.16
N ASN A 6 -6.26 13.75 -0.40
CA ASN A 6 -7.02 14.76 0.38
C ASN A 6 -8.16 14.14 1.21
N ASN A 7 -8.58 12.91 0.90
CA ASN A 7 -9.65 12.22 1.62
C ASN A 7 -9.27 11.84 3.06
N TYR A 8 -7.97 11.78 3.38
CA TYR A 8 -7.47 11.39 4.70
C TYR A 8 -7.41 12.52 5.72
N ARG A 9 -7.71 13.75 5.30
CA ARG A 9 -7.72 14.92 6.19
C ARG A 9 -8.78 14.78 7.29
N SER A 10 -9.92 14.16 6.97
CA SER A 10 -10.97 13.83 7.95
C SER A 10 -10.53 12.80 8.99
N GLN A 11 -9.51 12.00 8.66
CA GLN A 11 -8.91 10.97 9.52
C GLN A 11 -7.66 11.50 10.25
N GLY A 12 -7.40 12.81 10.18
CA GLY A 12 -6.29 13.47 10.87
C GLY A 12 -4.92 13.32 10.19
N VAL A 13 -4.88 12.82 8.95
CA VAL A 13 -3.63 12.62 8.20
C VAL A 13 -3.60 13.52 6.97
N SER A 14 -2.49 14.24 6.77
CA SER A 14 -2.32 15.17 5.65
C SER A 14 -1.07 14.82 4.83
N PHE A 15 -1.23 14.74 3.51
CA PHE A 15 -0.18 14.38 2.55
C PHE A 15 0.21 15.53 1.62
N HIS A 16 -0.03 16.79 2.02
CA HIS A 16 0.12 17.97 1.16
C HIS A 16 1.50 18.09 0.48
N ASN A 17 2.58 17.67 1.17
CA ASN A 17 3.95 17.71 0.67
C ASN A 17 4.59 16.31 0.58
N TYR A 18 3.78 15.27 0.38
CA TYR A 18 4.29 13.91 0.27
C TYR A 18 4.87 13.66 -1.13
N TYR A 19 6.14 13.25 -1.18
CA TYR A 19 6.77 12.75 -2.40
C TYR A 19 6.66 11.23 -2.45
N SER A 20 6.10 10.69 -3.54
CA SER A 20 5.95 9.24 -3.73
C SER A 20 7.30 8.59 -4.00
N ASN A 21 7.62 7.52 -3.29
CA ASN A 21 8.83 6.71 -3.53
C ASN A 21 8.73 5.79 -4.76
N GLY A 22 7.54 5.63 -5.35
CA GLY A 22 7.29 4.82 -6.55
C GLY A 22 7.30 3.30 -6.31
N GLU A 23 7.79 2.83 -5.17
CA GLU A 23 7.81 1.43 -4.80
C GLU A 23 6.50 0.98 -4.14
N ARG A 24 5.90 1.87 -3.36
CA ARG A 24 4.71 1.59 -2.55
C ARG A 24 3.68 2.68 -2.76
N GLU A 25 2.43 2.26 -2.86
CA GLU A 25 1.31 3.19 -2.92
C GLU A 25 0.52 3.16 -1.62
N ILE A 26 0.29 4.33 -1.02
CA ILE A 26 -0.49 4.46 0.21
C ILE A 26 -1.97 4.27 -0.15
N ILE A 27 -2.55 3.20 0.35
CA ILE A 27 -3.94 2.83 0.08
C ILE A 27 -4.87 3.41 1.14
N HIS A 28 -4.44 3.41 2.40
CA HIS A 28 -5.21 3.89 3.55
C HIS A 28 -4.30 4.46 4.64
N ALA A 29 -4.75 5.55 5.27
CA ALA A 29 -4.01 6.21 6.33
C ALA A 29 -4.96 6.77 7.39
N SER A 30 -4.80 6.37 8.64
CA SER A 30 -5.68 6.79 9.73
C SER A 30 -4.92 7.14 10.99
N ALA A 31 -5.34 8.19 11.69
CA ALA A 31 -4.83 8.56 13.00
C ALA A 31 -5.80 8.11 14.09
N LYS A 32 -5.31 7.32 15.04
CA LYS A 32 -6.07 6.87 16.21
C LYS A 32 -5.43 7.42 17.48
N ARG A 33 -6.22 8.16 18.26
CA ARG A 33 -5.85 8.50 19.63
C ARG A 33 -6.06 7.27 20.51
N ASN A 34 -5.06 6.94 21.30
CA ASN A 34 -5.10 5.86 22.27
C ASN A 34 -4.81 6.41 23.67
N GLN A 35 -5.34 5.72 24.67
CA GLN A 35 -5.22 6.09 26.08
C GLN A 35 -4.70 4.88 26.83
N LYS A 36 -3.50 5.00 27.41
CA LYS A 36 -2.86 3.91 28.16
C LYS A 36 -2.78 4.31 29.63
N SER A 37 -3.30 3.43 30.48
CA SER A 37 -3.13 3.51 31.92
C SER A 37 -2.11 2.46 32.34
N TYR A 38 -1.04 2.89 33.00
CA TYR A 38 -0.03 1.98 33.53
C TYR A 38 -0.24 1.78 35.02
N THR A 39 0.03 0.59 35.54
CA THR A 39 -0.26 0.20 36.93
C THR A 39 0.41 1.10 37.98
N TRP A 40 1.55 1.71 37.64
CA TRP A 40 2.37 2.54 38.53
C TRP A 40 2.03 4.04 38.49
N CYS A 41 1.07 4.45 37.66
CA CYS A 41 0.71 5.86 37.50
C CYS A 41 -0.80 6.04 37.62
N LEU A 42 -1.22 7.00 38.45
CA LEU A 42 -2.63 7.34 38.62
C LEU A 42 -3.21 8.11 37.41
N GLU A 43 -2.35 8.73 36.62
CA GLU A 43 -2.74 9.57 35.49
C GLU A 43 -2.61 8.80 34.17
N PRO A 44 -3.62 8.88 33.27
CA PRO A 44 -3.58 8.20 31.99
C PRO A 44 -2.73 8.96 30.96
N TYR A 45 -1.92 8.24 30.20
CA TYR A 45 -1.14 8.79 29.10
C TYR A 45 -1.92 8.70 27.79
N TYR A 46 -1.80 9.72 26.96
CA TYR A 46 -2.43 9.78 25.64
C TYR A 46 -1.38 9.69 24.53
N ASP A 47 -1.59 8.78 23.59
CA ASP A 47 -0.77 8.61 22.39
C ASP A 47 -1.60 8.78 21.13
N ILE A 48 -0.98 9.25 20.04
CA ILE A 48 -1.59 9.29 18.71
C ILE A 48 -0.80 8.33 17.84
N ALA A 49 -1.46 7.26 17.40
CA ALA A 49 -0.89 6.26 16.51
C ALA A 49 -1.38 6.48 15.09
N TYR A 50 -0.44 6.57 14.15
CA TYR A 50 -0.74 6.64 12.72
C TYR A 50 -0.62 5.24 12.12
N VAL A 51 -1.70 4.76 11.52
CA VAL A 51 -1.74 3.48 10.81
C VAL A 51 -1.69 3.78 9.32
N LEU A 52 -0.67 3.25 8.66
CA LEU A 52 -0.45 3.38 7.22
C LEU A 52 -0.50 2.01 6.58
N ASN A 53 -1.43 1.82 5.65
CA ASN A 53 -1.50 0.64 4.82
C ASN A 53 -1.02 1.01 3.42
N ALA A 54 0.04 0.34 2.96
CA ALA A 54 0.62 0.54 1.64
C ALA A 54 0.62 -0.77 0.86
N HIS A 55 0.35 -0.68 -0.45
CA HIS A 55 0.43 -1.82 -1.36
C HIS A 55 1.82 -1.85 -2.02
N ASP A 56 2.41 -3.04 -2.07
CA ASP A 56 3.70 -3.27 -2.69
C ASP A 56 3.50 -3.80 -4.12
N TRP A 57 3.79 -2.96 -5.12
CA TRP A 57 3.58 -3.30 -6.54
C TRP A 57 4.63 -4.25 -7.12
N HIS A 58 5.70 -4.52 -6.38
CA HIS A 58 6.82 -5.34 -6.85
C HIS A 58 6.39 -6.76 -7.21
N TYR A 59 5.54 -7.37 -6.38
CA TYR A 59 5.02 -8.72 -6.65
C TYR A 59 4.16 -8.76 -7.91
N VAL A 60 3.30 -7.76 -8.11
CA VAL A 60 2.40 -7.67 -9.28
C VAL A 60 3.21 -7.58 -10.58
N ALA A 61 4.27 -6.77 -10.60
CA ALA A 61 5.15 -6.66 -11.76
C ALA A 61 5.83 -8.00 -12.10
N LEU A 62 6.38 -8.69 -11.08
CA LEU A 62 7.03 -10.00 -11.26
C LEU A 62 6.05 -11.07 -11.77
N VAL A 63 4.82 -11.08 -11.25
CA VAL A 63 3.79 -12.04 -11.69
C VAL A 63 3.32 -11.74 -13.11
N SER A 64 3.12 -10.47 -13.47
CA SER A 64 2.72 -10.08 -14.83
C SER A 64 3.73 -10.51 -15.89
N ASP A 65 5.03 -10.37 -15.61
CA ASP A 65 6.10 -10.81 -16.52
C ASP A 65 6.01 -12.32 -16.81
N ARG A 66 5.89 -13.14 -15.75
CA ARG A 66 5.80 -14.59 -15.90
C ARG A 66 4.53 -15.03 -16.65
N ILE A 67 3.40 -14.37 -16.42
CA ILE A 67 2.16 -14.66 -17.14
C ILE A 67 2.30 -14.34 -18.63
N LEU A 68 2.87 -13.17 -18.96
CA LEU A 68 3.10 -12.77 -20.35
C LEU A 68 4.04 -13.73 -21.08
N LEU A 69 5.10 -14.18 -20.41
CA LEU A 69 6.05 -15.15 -20.95
C LEU A 69 5.40 -16.52 -21.18
N ILE A 70 4.56 -17.01 -20.26
CA ILE A 70 3.85 -18.29 -20.42
C ILE A 70 2.89 -18.22 -21.61
N ILE A 71 2.12 -17.14 -21.73
CA ILE A 71 1.18 -16.95 -22.85
C ILE A 71 1.94 -16.91 -24.18
N PHE A 72 3.00 -16.11 -24.26
CA PHE A 72 3.81 -15.99 -25.47
C PHE A 72 4.43 -17.34 -25.89
N THR A 73 4.95 -18.09 -24.92
CA THR A 73 5.56 -19.40 -25.15
C THR A 73 4.51 -20.41 -25.61
N GLY A 74 3.31 -20.40 -25.00
CA GLY A 74 2.20 -21.26 -25.40
C GLY A 74 1.70 -20.98 -26.83
N ILE A 75 1.59 -19.71 -27.21
CA ILE A 75 1.24 -19.31 -28.58
C ILE A 75 2.34 -19.74 -29.56
N SER A 76 3.61 -19.58 -29.20
CA SER A 76 4.73 -19.95 -30.06
C SER A 76 4.81 -21.47 -30.26
N LEU A 77 4.63 -22.26 -29.20
CA LEU A 77 4.63 -23.73 -29.26
C LEU A 77 3.45 -24.29 -30.04
N SER A 78 2.24 -23.80 -29.78
CA SER A 78 1.05 -24.23 -30.53
C SER A 78 1.20 -23.95 -32.03
N ARG A 79 1.81 -22.82 -32.39
CA ARG A 79 2.11 -22.49 -33.79
C ARG A 79 3.13 -23.44 -34.43
N THR A 80 4.12 -23.89 -33.67
CA THR A 80 5.12 -24.87 -34.13
C THR A 80 4.57 -26.28 -34.28
N ILE A 81 3.59 -26.68 -33.46
CA ILE A 81 2.99 -28.04 -33.51
C ILE A 81 2.02 -28.20 -34.69
N VAL A 82 1.38 -27.11 -35.11
CA VAL A 82 0.36 -27.11 -36.18
C VAL A 82 0.98 -26.99 -37.59
N ILE A 83 2.29 -26.72 -37.67
CA ILE A 83 3.05 -26.61 -38.93
C ILE A 83 3.86 -27.88 -39.19
#